data_AF-A0A0P0X8C2-F1
#
_entry.id   AF-A0A0P0X8C2-F1
#
_cell.length_a   1.000
_cell.length_b   1.000
_cell.length_c   1.000
_cell.angle_alpha   90.00
_cell.angle_beta   90.00
_cell.angle_gamma   90.00
#
_symmetry.space_group_name_H-M   'P 1'
#
loop_
_entity.id
_entity.type
_entity.pdbx_description
1 polymer ?
#
loop_
_entity_poly.entity_id
_entity_poly.type
_entity_poly.pdbx_seq_one_letter_code
_entity_poly.pdbx_strand_id
1 'polypeptide(L)'
;KIFNSKHGTVLDSGTTYAYLPEQAFVAFKDAVTNKVNSLKKIRGPDPNYKDICFAGAGRNVSQLSEVFPDVDMVFGNGQKLSLSPENYLFRHSKVEGAYCLGVFQNGKDPTTLLGGIVVRNTLVTYDRHNEKIGFWKTNCSELWERLHISEVPSSAPSDSEGDMAPAPAPSGLPEFDVGLITVDMSINVTYPNLKPHLHELAELIAKELDIDSRQVRVMNVTSQGNSTLIRWGIFPAGPSNSMTNTTAMGIIYRLTQHHVQLPENLGSYQLLEWNVQPLSKRSWFRDHVVSILLGILLVVLLTLSALLVLIVWRKKFRGQAAYRPVDSAVPEQELQPL
;
A
#
# COMPACT_ATOMS: atom_id res chain seq x y z
N LYS A 1 13.22 24.02 -27.32
CA LYS A 1 12.78 23.47 -26.01
C LYS A 1 12.79 21.94 -26.14
N ILE A 2 13.70 21.25 -25.45
CA ILE A 2 13.76 19.78 -25.43
C ILE A 2 13.19 19.35 -24.08
N PHE A 3 11.99 18.77 -24.08
CA PHE A 3 11.32 18.29 -22.86
C PHE A 3 11.28 16.77 -22.76
N ASN A 4 11.65 16.10 -23.86
CA ASN A 4 11.50 14.67 -24.04
C ASN A 4 12.85 14.14 -24.50
N SER A 5 13.54 13.41 -23.64
CA SER A 5 14.75 12.69 -24.06
C SER A 5 14.73 11.28 -23.51
N LYS A 6 15.54 10.40 -24.10
CA LYS A 6 15.60 8.96 -23.80
C LYS A 6 14.27 8.23 -23.99
N HIS A 7 13.41 8.18 -22.96
CA HIS A 7 12.11 7.49 -22.99
C HIS A 7 10.93 8.45 -23.21
N GLY A 8 11.19 9.76 -23.28
CA GLY A 8 10.15 10.77 -23.50
C GLY A 8 9.36 11.07 -22.24
N THR A 9 8.04 11.00 -22.33
CA THR A 9 7.09 11.27 -21.25
C THR A 9 6.34 9.99 -20.91
N VAL A 10 6.46 9.53 -19.67
CA VAL A 10 5.80 8.33 -19.17
C VAL A 10 4.68 8.76 -18.23
N LEU A 11 3.48 8.22 -18.45
CA LEU A 11 2.39 8.31 -17.47
C LEU A 11 2.51 7.12 -16.52
N ASP A 12 2.69 7.39 -15.23
CA ASP A 12 3.07 6.40 -14.23
C ASP A 12 2.19 6.50 -12.98
N SER A 13 1.19 5.61 -12.89
CA SER A 13 0.33 5.51 -11.69
C SER A 13 1.06 4.99 -10.46
N GLY A 14 2.26 4.40 -10.61
CA GLY A 14 3.11 3.94 -9.50
C GLY A 14 3.86 5.07 -8.81
N THR A 15 3.81 6.29 -9.36
CA THR A 15 4.49 7.46 -8.82
C THR A 15 3.47 8.51 -8.36
N THR A 16 3.62 9.03 -7.14
CA THR A 16 2.69 10.03 -6.57
C THR A 16 2.76 11.38 -7.28
N TYR A 17 3.97 11.88 -7.53
CA TYR A 17 4.25 13.24 -8.00
C TYR A 17 4.75 13.27 -9.44
N ALA A 18 4.84 14.46 -10.04
CA ALA A 18 5.48 14.60 -11.35
C ALA A 18 6.99 14.83 -11.21
N TYR A 19 7.77 14.28 -12.14
CA TYR A 19 9.20 14.47 -12.20
C TYR A 19 9.59 14.96 -13.59
N LEU A 20 10.28 16.10 -13.65
CA LEU A 20 10.71 16.74 -14.89
C LEU A 20 12.23 16.70 -15.02
N PRO A 21 12.77 16.66 -16.25
CA PRO A 21 14.19 16.92 -16.49
C PRO A 21 14.60 18.28 -15.90
N GLU A 22 15.86 18.39 -15.46
CA GLU A 22 16.36 19.57 -14.73
C GLU A 22 15.99 20.91 -15.37
N GLN A 23 16.25 21.09 -16.66
CA GLN A 23 15.96 22.35 -17.36
C GLN A 23 14.46 22.67 -17.37
N ALA A 24 13.61 21.65 -17.49
CA ALA A 24 12.16 21.78 -17.49
C ALA A 24 11.64 22.09 -16.08
N PHE A 25 12.16 21.41 -15.06
CA PHE A 25 11.84 21.67 -13.66
C PHE A 25 12.20 23.10 -13.25
N VAL A 26 13.41 23.57 -13.57
CA VAL A 26 13.85 24.93 -13.24
C VAL A 26 12.92 25.96 -13.89
N ALA A 27 12.63 25.83 -15.18
CA ALA A 27 11.73 26.74 -15.88
C ALA A 27 10.31 26.72 -15.30
N PHE A 28 9.77 25.54 -14.99
CA PHE A 28 8.45 25.40 -14.35
C PHE A 28 8.42 26.07 -12.98
N LYS A 29 9.37 25.72 -12.12
CA LYS A 29 9.50 26.24 -10.75
C LYS A 29 9.63 27.76 -10.74
N ASP A 30 10.46 28.33 -11.61
CA ASP A 30 10.66 29.77 -11.68
C ASP A 30 9.40 30.48 -12.21
N ALA A 31 8.73 29.93 -13.22
CA ALA A 31 7.47 30.48 -13.74
C ALA A 31 6.36 30.53 -12.67
N VAL A 32 6.18 29.44 -11.92
CA VAL A 32 5.19 29.40 -10.83
C VAL A 32 5.58 30.35 -9.71
N THR A 33 6.84 30.31 -9.25
CA THR A 33 7.34 31.16 -8.15
C THR A 33 7.18 32.64 -8.48
N ASN A 34 7.45 33.06 -9.71
CA ASN A 34 7.29 34.44 -10.15
C ASN A 34 5.83 34.89 -10.16
N LYS A 35 4.89 33.98 -10.46
CA LYS A 35 3.45 34.29 -10.43
C LYS A 35 2.89 34.42 -9.03
N VAL A 36 3.46 33.71 -8.05
CA VAL A 36 3.03 33.73 -6.65
C VAL A 36 3.97 34.49 -5.74
N ASN A 37 4.66 35.51 -6.27
CA ASN A 37 5.66 36.30 -5.55
C ASN A 37 5.09 37.06 -4.33
N SER A 38 3.78 37.28 -4.28
CA SER A 38 3.07 37.86 -3.14
C SER A 38 2.93 36.89 -1.96
N LEU A 39 3.05 35.58 -2.21
CA LEU A 39 2.97 34.56 -1.16
C LEU A 39 4.31 34.39 -0.43
N LYS A 40 4.23 34.00 0.83
CA LYS A 40 5.43 33.72 1.63
C LYS A 40 5.98 32.34 1.30
N LYS A 41 7.18 32.26 0.73
CA LYS A 41 7.88 30.99 0.57
C LYS A 41 8.25 30.39 1.93
N ILE A 42 7.89 29.13 2.16
CA ILE A 42 8.18 28.38 3.40
C ILE A 42 8.82 27.03 3.08
N ARG A 43 9.37 26.36 4.11
CA ARG A 43 9.87 24.98 4.01
C ARG A 43 8.72 24.00 3.90
N GLY A 44 9.01 22.79 3.42
CA GLY A 44 8.07 21.68 3.41
C GLY A 44 7.71 21.15 4.80
N PRO A 45 6.66 20.31 4.88
CA PRO A 45 6.21 19.74 6.13
C PRO A 45 7.22 18.75 6.72
N ASP A 46 7.97 18.03 5.88
CA ASP A 46 9.07 17.16 6.30
C ASP A 46 10.42 17.87 6.06
N PRO A 47 11.19 18.18 7.11
CA PRO A 47 12.46 18.89 6.98
C PRO A 47 13.56 18.09 6.25
N ASN A 48 13.38 16.78 6.05
CA ASN A 48 14.32 15.94 5.31
C ASN A 48 14.23 16.17 3.79
N TYR A 49 13.10 16.70 3.30
CA TYR A 49 12.88 16.99 1.90
C TYR A 49 12.97 18.49 1.62
N LYS A 50 13.46 18.84 0.43
CA LYS A 50 13.63 20.23 -0.01
C LYS A 50 12.43 20.68 -0.84
N ASP A 51 11.24 20.56 -0.27
CA ASP A 51 10.01 20.96 -0.95
C ASP A 51 9.93 22.49 -1.09
N ILE A 52 9.27 22.92 -2.17
CA ILE A 52 9.03 24.33 -2.46
C ILE A 52 7.58 24.62 -2.13
N CYS A 53 7.37 25.38 -1.06
CA CYS A 53 6.03 25.65 -0.52
C CYS A 53 5.78 27.13 -0.35
N PHE A 54 4.50 27.50 -0.40
CA PHE A 54 4.01 28.87 -0.32
C PHE A 54 2.87 28.95 0.71
N ALA A 55 2.98 29.86 1.66
CA ALA A 55 1.97 30.14 2.67
C ALA A 55 1.18 31.41 2.33
N GLY A 56 -0.09 31.43 2.74
CA GLY A 56 -0.99 32.56 2.53
C GLY A 56 -1.91 32.42 1.31
N ALA A 57 -2.01 31.23 0.71
CA ALA A 57 -2.89 30.99 -0.44
C ALA A 57 -4.36 30.75 -0.08
N GLY A 58 -4.69 30.63 1.21
CA GLY A 58 -6.04 30.37 1.69
C GLY A 58 -6.38 28.88 1.80
N ARG A 59 -7.42 28.57 2.57
CA ARG A 59 -7.81 27.18 2.90
C ARG A 59 -8.67 26.52 1.83
N ASN A 60 -9.41 27.32 1.06
CA ASN A 60 -10.38 26.88 0.08
C ASN A 60 -9.68 26.45 -1.21
N VAL A 61 -9.71 25.15 -1.50
CA VAL A 61 -9.04 24.56 -2.68
C VAL A 61 -9.65 25.08 -3.98
N SER A 62 -10.95 25.36 -4.00
CA SER A 62 -11.66 25.85 -5.19
C SER A 62 -11.23 27.25 -5.62
N GLN A 63 -10.62 28.03 -4.72
CA GLN A 63 -10.12 29.38 -5.00
C GLN A 63 -8.63 29.41 -5.37
N LEU A 64 -7.94 28.27 -5.39
CA LEU A 64 -6.51 28.25 -5.69
C LEU A 64 -6.17 28.71 -7.10
N SER A 65 -7.08 28.56 -8.05
CA SER A 65 -6.89 29.05 -9.43
C SER A 65 -6.85 30.58 -9.52
N GLU A 66 -7.34 31.29 -8.49
CA GLU A 66 -7.21 32.75 -8.41
C GLU A 66 -5.81 33.18 -7.94
N VAL A 67 -5.09 32.27 -7.28
CA VAL A 67 -3.81 32.55 -6.62
C VAL A 67 -2.63 31.98 -7.41
N PHE A 68 -2.77 30.75 -7.91
CA PHE A 68 -1.74 30.03 -8.64
C PHE A 68 -2.02 30.03 -10.15
N PRO A 69 -0.98 29.98 -11.00
CA PRO A 69 -1.16 30.09 -12.44
C PRO A 69 -1.68 28.79 -13.07
N ASP A 70 -2.46 28.90 -14.14
CA ASP A 70 -2.78 27.75 -14.98
C ASP A 70 -1.50 27.12 -15.59
N VAL A 71 -1.51 25.79 -15.69
CA VAL A 71 -0.40 25.02 -16.29
C VAL A 71 -0.96 24.14 -17.40
N ASP A 72 -0.48 24.32 -18.62
CA ASP A 72 -0.86 23.48 -19.75
C ASP A 72 0.24 22.46 -20.10
N MET A 73 -0.13 21.20 -20.25
CA MET A 73 0.67 20.20 -20.96
C MET A 73 0.26 20.16 -22.42
N VAL A 74 1.15 20.58 -23.31
CA VAL A 74 0.90 20.63 -24.75
C VAL A 74 1.57 19.44 -25.42
N PHE A 75 0.77 18.59 -26.08
CA PHE A 75 1.23 17.40 -26.79
C PHE A 75 1.71 17.73 -28.21
N GLY A 76 2.43 16.79 -28.85
CA GLY A 76 3.05 17.00 -30.16
C GLY A 76 2.05 17.31 -31.29
N ASN A 77 0.78 16.93 -31.13
CA ASN A 77 -0.32 17.24 -32.05
C ASN A 77 -1.03 18.57 -31.73
N GLY A 78 -0.52 19.35 -30.77
CA GLY A 78 -1.10 20.62 -30.34
C GLY A 78 -2.27 20.51 -29.36
N GLN A 79 -2.74 19.30 -29.05
CA GLN A 79 -3.73 19.09 -28.00
C GLN A 79 -3.16 19.45 -26.63
N LYS A 80 -4.04 19.85 -25.72
CA LYS A 80 -3.64 20.35 -24.41
C LYS A 80 -4.39 19.62 -23.30
N LEU A 81 -3.67 19.28 -22.24
CA LEU A 81 -4.23 18.93 -20.95
C LEU A 81 -3.97 20.09 -19.98
N SER A 82 -5.04 20.79 -19.60
CA SER A 82 -4.97 21.91 -18.66
C SER A 82 -5.04 21.44 -17.22
N LEU A 83 -4.00 21.74 -16.46
CA LEU A 83 -3.79 21.36 -15.07
C LEU A 83 -4.26 22.51 -14.17
N SER A 84 -5.17 22.21 -13.24
CA SER A 84 -5.55 23.13 -12.17
C SER A 84 -4.53 23.02 -11.03
N PRO A 85 -4.51 23.95 -10.07
CA PRO A 85 -3.57 23.91 -8.94
C PRO A 85 -3.52 22.55 -8.21
N GLU A 86 -4.63 21.83 -8.10
CA GLU A 86 -4.68 20.49 -7.49
C GLU A 86 -3.83 19.43 -8.23
N ASN A 87 -3.52 19.67 -9.51
CA ASN A 87 -2.78 18.76 -10.38
C ASN A 87 -1.26 18.95 -10.31
N TYR A 88 -0.78 20.02 -9.68
CA TYR A 88 0.65 20.27 -9.50
C TYR A 88 1.02 20.80 -8.11
N LEU A 89 0.05 20.93 -7.19
CA LEU A 89 0.25 21.28 -5.80
C LEU A 89 -0.28 20.22 -4.84
N PHE A 90 0.41 20.04 -3.71
CA PHE A 90 -0.10 19.29 -2.57
C PHE A 90 -0.17 20.19 -1.33
N ARG A 91 -1.05 19.85 -0.39
CA ARG A 91 -1.31 20.66 0.81
C ARG A 91 -0.19 20.49 1.83
N HIS A 92 0.22 21.58 2.46
CA HIS A 92 1.19 21.55 3.55
C HIS A 92 0.51 21.06 4.85
N SER A 93 0.91 19.89 5.37
CA SER A 93 0.22 19.25 6.50
C SER A 93 0.34 20.01 7.84
N LYS A 94 1.34 20.89 7.99
CA LYS A 94 1.59 21.62 9.25
C LYS A 94 1.26 23.11 9.24
N VAL A 95 1.01 23.70 8.07
CA VAL A 95 0.81 25.15 7.92
C VAL A 95 -0.44 25.32 7.09
N GLU A 96 -1.47 25.85 7.74
CA GLU A 96 -2.77 25.94 7.13
C GLU A 96 -2.81 26.99 6.01
N GLY A 97 -3.51 26.67 4.91
CA GLY A 97 -3.53 27.52 3.72
C GLY A 97 -2.17 27.65 3.02
N ALA A 98 -1.26 26.70 3.27
CA ALA A 98 -0.01 26.57 2.53
C ALA A 98 -0.01 25.34 1.62
N TYR A 99 0.66 25.47 0.48
CA TYR A 99 0.73 24.45 -0.57
C TYR A 99 2.16 24.34 -1.10
N CYS A 100 2.50 23.15 -1.57
CA CYS A 100 3.82 22.79 -2.06
C CYS A 100 3.75 22.31 -3.51
N LEU A 101 4.78 22.60 -4.31
CA LEU A 101 4.89 22.02 -5.65
C LEU A 101 4.97 20.50 -5.56
N GLY A 102 4.05 19.80 -6.20
CA GLY A 102 4.10 18.35 -6.42
C GLY A 102 4.77 17.96 -7.74
N VAL A 103 5.69 18.82 -8.20
CA VAL A 103 6.53 18.62 -9.38
C VAL A 103 7.97 18.75 -8.92
N PHE A 104 8.82 17.78 -9.26
CA PHE A 104 10.19 17.68 -8.79
C PHE A 104 11.16 17.51 -9.95
N GLN A 105 12.45 17.72 -9.69
CA GLN A 105 13.52 17.36 -10.63
C GLN A 105 13.74 15.85 -10.62
N ASN A 106 13.84 15.23 -11.80
CA ASN A 106 14.12 13.80 -11.95
C ASN A 106 15.63 13.45 -11.81
N GLY A 107 16.31 14.06 -10.84
CA GLY A 107 17.76 13.92 -10.66
C GLY A 107 18.55 14.21 -11.94
N LYS A 108 19.31 13.21 -12.40
CA LYS A 108 20.05 13.21 -13.68
C LYS A 108 19.32 12.47 -14.80
N ASP A 109 18.18 11.85 -14.52
CA ASP A 109 17.38 11.17 -15.53
C ASP A 109 16.62 12.21 -16.36
N PRO A 110 16.75 12.20 -17.69
CA PRO A 110 16.15 13.22 -18.52
C PRO A 110 14.78 12.79 -19.07
N THR A 111 14.15 11.79 -18.44
CA THR A 111 12.77 11.33 -18.66
C THR A 111 11.78 12.20 -17.87
N THR A 112 10.63 12.47 -18.46
CA THR A 112 9.49 13.07 -17.75
C THR A 112 8.58 11.96 -17.20
N LEU A 113 8.29 11.99 -15.91
CA LEU A 113 7.32 11.09 -15.26
C LEU A 113 6.10 11.91 -14.83
N LEU A 114 4.93 11.53 -15.33
CA LEU A 114 3.64 12.09 -14.92
C LEU A 114 3.02 11.16 -13.89
N GLY A 115 3.14 11.52 -12.62
CA GLY A 115 2.55 10.76 -11.52
C GLY A 115 1.07 11.06 -11.29
N GLY A 116 0.51 10.39 -10.28
CA GLY A 116 -0.91 10.48 -9.91
C GLY A 116 -1.40 11.91 -9.65
N ILE A 117 -0.55 12.82 -9.18
CA ILE A 117 -0.93 14.22 -8.97
C ILE A 117 -1.45 14.88 -10.26
N VAL A 118 -0.82 14.62 -11.41
CA VAL A 118 -1.15 15.26 -12.70
C VAL A 118 -2.55 14.86 -13.17
N VAL A 119 -2.98 13.65 -12.81
CA VAL A 119 -4.25 13.06 -13.25
C VAL A 119 -5.33 13.03 -12.16
N ARG A 120 -5.15 13.79 -11.08
CA ARG A 120 -6.24 14.03 -10.10
C ARG A 120 -7.45 14.63 -10.81
N ASN A 121 -8.65 14.13 -10.47
CA ASN A 121 -9.90 14.54 -11.11
C ASN A 121 -9.83 14.49 -12.65
N THR A 122 -9.20 13.44 -13.17
CA THR A 122 -9.06 13.20 -14.60
C THR A 122 -9.29 11.72 -14.88
N LEU A 123 -10.28 11.40 -15.71
CA LEU A 123 -10.42 10.06 -16.26
C LEU A 123 -9.34 9.87 -17.33
N VAL A 124 -8.49 8.88 -17.11
CA VAL A 124 -7.45 8.47 -18.06
C VAL A 124 -7.89 7.19 -18.75
N THR A 125 -7.82 7.16 -20.06
CA THR A 125 -8.15 5.97 -20.88
C THR A 125 -6.95 5.56 -21.70
N TYR A 126 -6.68 4.25 -21.74
CA TYR A 126 -5.58 3.66 -22.49
C TYR A 126 -6.15 2.81 -23.62
N ASP A 127 -6.21 3.38 -24.83
CA ASP A 127 -6.59 2.66 -26.03
C ASP A 127 -5.34 2.04 -26.65
N ARG A 128 -5.02 0.83 -26.21
CA ARG A 128 -3.86 0.07 -26.71
C ARG A 128 -4.02 -0.37 -28.16
N HIS A 129 -5.25 -0.50 -28.66
CA HIS A 129 -5.49 -0.93 -30.03
C HIS A 129 -5.17 0.20 -31.02
N ASN A 130 -5.57 1.43 -30.70
CA ASN A 130 -5.31 2.60 -31.53
C ASN A 130 -4.07 3.41 -31.09
N GLU A 131 -3.28 2.89 -30.15
CA GLU A 131 -2.08 3.54 -29.58
C GLU A 131 -2.35 4.97 -29.05
N LYS A 132 -3.49 5.15 -28.38
CA LYS A 132 -3.95 6.45 -27.89
C LYS A 132 -4.12 6.46 -26.39
N ILE A 133 -3.90 7.64 -25.84
CA ILE A 133 -4.26 7.97 -24.47
C ILE A 133 -5.29 9.10 -24.50
N GLY A 134 -6.36 8.94 -23.73
CA GLY A 134 -7.39 9.95 -23.55
C GLY A 134 -7.35 10.52 -22.14
N PHE A 135 -7.51 11.83 -22.03
CA PHE A 135 -7.65 12.54 -20.77
C PHE A 135 -8.99 13.27 -20.76
N TRP A 136 -9.80 13.06 -19.73
CA TRP A 136 -11.03 13.80 -19.53
C TRP A 136 -11.08 14.36 -18.11
N LYS A 137 -10.93 15.68 -18.01
CA LYS A 137 -11.02 16.39 -16.73
C LYS A 137 -12.45 16.34 -16.21
N THR A 138 -12.63 15.76 -15.03
CA THR A 138 -13.95 15.44 -14.48
C THR A 138 -13.87 15.27 -12.96
N ASN A 139 -14.96 15.55 -12.25
CA ASN A 139 -15.05 15.18 -10.85
C ASN A 139 -15.18 13.65 -10.77
N CYS A 140 -14.09 12.97 -10.38
CA CYS A 140 -14.07 11.51 -10.37
C CYS A 140 -15.08 10.90 -9.38
N SER A 141 -15.42 11.62 -8.28
CA SER A 141 -16.47 11.17 -7.36
C SER A 141 -17.85 11.23 -8.03
N GLU A 142 -18.19 12.34 -8.69
CA GLU A 142 -19.45 12.44 -9.43
C GLU A 142 -19.54 11.46 -10.60
N LEU A 143 -18.42 11.26 -11.31
CA LEU A 143 -18.34 10.28 -12.38
C LEU A 143 -18.58 8.87 -11.84
N TRP A 144 -17.95 8.52 -10.72
CA TRP A 144 -18.14 7.23 -10.06
C TRP A 144 -19.60 6.98 -9.71
N GLU A 145 -20.28 7.93 -9.07
CA GLU A 145 -21.70 7.80 -8.73
C GLU A 145 -22.58 7.58 -9.96
N ARG A 146 -22.35 8.32 -11.05
CA ARG A 146 -23.10 8.15 -12.31
C ARG A 146 -22.91 6.77 -12.93
N LEU A 147 -21.71 6.21 -12.83
CA LEU A 147 -21.40 4.89 -13.35
C LEU A 147 -22.08 3.78 -12.52
N HIS A 148 -22.22 3.96 -11.19
CA HIS A 148 -22.86 2.99 -10.30
C HIS A 148 -24.39 3.01 -10.37
N ILE A 149 -25.00 4.15 -10.72
CA ILE A 149 -26.45 4.24 -10.97
C ILE A 149 -26.86 3.43 -12.23
N SER A 150 -25.91 3.04 -13.08
CA SER A 150 -26.20 2.27 -14.31
C SER A 150 -26.31 0.75 -14.08
N GLU A 151 -26.02 0.23 -12.87
CA GLU A 151 -26.35 -1.15 -12.50
C GLU A 151 -27.82 -1.27 -12.09
N VAL A 152 -28.73 -1.00 -13.03
CA VAL A 152 -30.12 -1.49 -12.94
C VAL A 152 -30.06 -3.02 -13.02
N PRO A 153 -30.82 -3.79 -12.21
CA PRO A 153 -30.77 -5.24 -12.23
C PRO A 153 -31.13 -5.74 -13.63
N SER A 154 -30.12 -6.18 -14.37
CA SER A 154 -30.32 -6.81 -15.67
C SER A 154 -31.05 -8.12 -15.41
N SER A 155 -32.34 -8.14 -15.73
CA SER A 155 -33.10 -9.36 -15.94
C SER A 155 -32.37 -10.15 -17.03
N ALA A 156 -31.64 -11.17 -16.61
CA ALA A 156 -30.94 -12.07 -17.52
C ALA A 156 -31.92 -12.73 -18.50
N PRO A 157 -31.64 -12.72 -19.81
CA PRO A 157 -32.00 -13.82 -20.67
C PRO A 157 -30.82 -14.79 -20.73
N SER A 158 -31.09 -16.05 -20.39
CA SER A 158 -30.25 -17.17 -20.88
C SER A 158 -30.35 -17.21 -22.40
N ASP A 159 -29.22 -17.24 -23.10
CA ASP A 159 -28.77 -18.43 -23.84
C ASP A 159 -27.57 -18.13 -24.75
N SER A 160 -26.58 -19.02 -24.68
CA SER A 160 -25.68 -19.57 -25.74
C SER A 160 -25.35 -18.68 -26.95
N GLU A 161 -24.10 -18.48 -27.38
CA GLU A 161 -23.08 -19.48 -27.72
C GLU A 161 -21.73 -18.75 -27.96
N GLY A 162 -20.66 -19.54 -28.14
CA GLY A 162 -19.26 -19.17 -27.93
C GLY A 162 -18.68 -17.99 -28.70
N ASP A 163 -17.78 -17.27 -28.01
CA ASP A 163 -16.57 -16.73 -28.63
C ASP A 163 -15.43 -16.65 -27.60
N MET A 164 -14.23 -16.93 -28.11
CA MET A 164 -12.97 -17.12 -27.38
C MET A 164 -12.65 -15.94 -26.44
N ALA A 165 -12.75 -16.15 -25.13
CA ALA A 165 -12.28 -15.17 -24.14
C ALA A 165 -10.75 -14.97 -24.29
N PRO A 166 -10.24 -13.72 -24.35
CA PRO A 166 -8.79 -13.50 -24.35
C PRO A 166 -8.20 -13.97 -23.02
N ALA A 167 -7.04 -14.61 -23.10
CA ALA A 167 -6.29 -15.04 -21.91
C ALA A 167 -6.07 -13.87 -20.93
N PRO A 168 -6.21 -14.09 -19.62
CA PRO A 168 -5.93 -13.05 -18.63
C PRO A 168 -4.45 -12.66 -18.72
N ALA A 169 -4.19 -11.35 -18.68
CA ALA A 169 -2.83 -10.82 -18.60
C ALA A 169 -2.14 -11.33 -17.32
N PRO A 170 -0.84 -11.62 -17.34
CA PRO A 170 -0.11 -12.04 -16.16
C PRO A 170 0.05 -10.85 -15.21
N SER A 171 -0.88 -10.72 -14.26
CA SER A 171 -0.79 -9.77 -13.15
C SER A 171 0.24 -10.25 -12.14
N GLY A 172 1.51 -9.97 -12.41
CA GLY A 172 2.61 -10.22 -11.49
C GLY A 172 2.91 -9.01 -10.60
N LEU A 173 1.96 -8.59 -9.77
CA LEU A 173 2.24 -7.79 -8.57
C LEU A 173 1.71 -8.59 -7.38
N PRO A 174 2.48 -8.77 -6.30
CA PRO A 174 2.02 -9.56 -5.16
C PRO A 174 0.75 -8.90 -4.57
N GLU A 175 -0.37 -9.60 -4.67
CA GLU A 175 -1.54 -9.35 -3.83
C GLU A 175 -1.08 -9.47 -2.38
N PHE A 176 -0.99 -8.33 -1.69
CA PHE A 176 -0.87 -8.34 -0.24
C PHE A 176 -2.27 -8.45 0.33
N ASP A 177 -2.57 -9.59 0.91
CA ASP A 177 -3.75 -9.77 1.75
C ASP A 177 -3.71 -8.76 2.92
N VAL A 178 -4.74 -7.92 3.03
CA VAL A 178 -4.85 -6.94 4.11
C VAL A 178 -5.58 -7.60 5.28
N GLY A 179 -4.94 -7.69 6.44
CA GLY A 179 -5.51 -8.36 7.61
C GLY A 179 -6.30 -7.43 8.54
N LEU A 180 -5.93 -6.15 8.59
CA LEU A 180 -6.55 -5.16 9.47
C LEU A 180 -6.23 -3.75 8.99
N ILE A 181 -7.23 -2.87 9.02
CA ILE A 181 -7.01 -1.42 8.90
C ILE A 181 -7.30 -0.81 10.27
N THR A 182 -6.38 -0.01 10.80
CA THR A 182 -6.57 0.71 12.06
C THR A 182 -6.78 2.19 11.81
N VAL A 183 -7.72 2.80 12.53
CA VAL A 183 -8.06 4.22 12.41
C VAL A 183 -8.09 4.85 13.80
N ASP A 184 -7.26 5.87 14.00
CA ASP A 184 -7.21 6.65 15.23
C ASP A 184 -8.07 7.91 15.09
N MET A 185 -9.00 8.07 16.02
CA MET A 185 -9.96 9.16 16.04
C MET A 185 -9.99 9.81 17.43
N SER A 186 -9.91 11.14 17.47
CA SER A 186 -10.18 11.89 18.71
C SER A 186 -11.59 12.48 18.67
N ILE A 187 -12.34 12.29 19.74
CA ILE A 187 -13.69 12.81 19.92
C ILE A 187 -13.68 13.71 21.15
N ASN A 188 -14.22 14.93 21.04
CA ASN A 188 -14.25 15.90 22.13
C ASN A 188 -15.39 15.62 23.14
N VAL A 189 -15.41 14.39 23.64
CA VAL A 189 -16.34 13.88 24.65
C VAL A 189 -15.52 13.00 25.61
N THR A 190 -15.83 13.05 26.91
CA THR A 190 -15.16 12.21 27.91
C THR A 190 -15.58 10.75 27.77
N TYR A 191 -14.68 9.83 28.09
CA TYR A 191 -14.92 8.40 27.91
C TYR A 191 -16.20 7.88 28.61
N PRO A 192 -16.52 8.27 29.87
CA PRO A 192 -17.75 7.83 30.52
C PRO A 192 -19.03 8.20 29.75
N ASN A 193 -19.04 9.37 29.10
CA ASN A 193 -20.18 9.85 28.33
C ASN A 193 -20.24 9.22 26.93
N LEU A 194 -19.09 8.88 26.36
CA LEU A 194 -18.99 8.26 25.04
C LEU A 194 -19.24 6.74 25.08
N LYS A 195 -18.87 6.08 26.18
CA LYS A 195 -18.98 4.63 26.39
C LYS A 195 -20.35 4.03 25.99
N PRO A 196 -21.52 4.59 26.39
CA PRO A 196 -22.81 4.03 25.99
C PRO A 196 -23.08 4.13 24.48
N HIS A 197 -22.44 5.05 23.76
CA HIS A 197 -22.65 5.30 22.33
C HIS A 197 -21.61 4.63 21.42
N LEU A 198 -20.64 3.88 21.97
CA LEU A 198 -19.58 3.27 21.17
C LEU A 198 -20.11 2.29 20.11
N HIS A 199 -21.20 1.59 20.40
CA HIS A 199 -21.80 0.65 19.46
C HIS A 199 -22.45 1.38 18.27
N GLU A 200 -23.27 2.39 18.56
CA GLU A 200 -23.90 3.26 17.56
C GLU A 200 -22.84 3.95 16.68
N LEU A 201 -21.77 4.43 17.30
CA LEU A 201 -20.63 5.02 16.60
C LEU A 201 -19.94 4.02 15.66
N ALA A 202 -19.78 2.76 16.08
CA ALA A 202 -19.23 1.71 15.21
C ALA A 202 -20.13 1.44 13.99
N GLU A 203 -21.45 1.44 14.18
CA GLU A 203 -22.42 1.26 13.09
C GLU A 203 -22.40 2.42 12.10
N LEU A 204 -22.29 3.66 12.60
CA LEU A 204 -22.18 4.86 11.77
C LEU A 204 -20.89 4.86 10.95
N ILE A 205 -19.76 4.50 11.56
CA ILE A 205 -18.48 4.34 10.87
C ILE A 205 -18.61 3.25 9.79
N ALA A 206 -19.21 2.11 10.11
CA ALA A 206 -19.38 1.02 9.15
C ALA A 206 -20.25 1.42 7.96
N LYS A 207 -21.38 2.09 8.22
CA LYS A 207 -22.28 2.62 7.19
C LYS A 207 -21.55 3.56 6.24
N GLU A 208 -20.75 4.45 6.80
CA GLU A 208 -20.05 5.48 6.04
C GLU A 208 -18.85 4.93 5.25
N LEU A 209 -18.26 3.85 5.75
CA LEU A 209 -17.24 3.08 5.04
C LEU A 209 -17.84 2.05 4.07
N ASP A 210 -19.16 1.94 4.00
CA ASP A 210 -19.88 0.98 3.15
C ASP A 210 -19.47 -0.47 3.41
N ILE A 211 -19.40 -0.83 4.69
CA ILE A 211 -19.01 -2.17 5.18
C ILE A 211 -19.96 -2.66 6.27
N ASP A 212 -19.90 -3.95 6.60
CA ASP A 212 -20.71 -4.54 7.67
C ASP A 212 -20.24 -4.05 9.05
N SER A 213 -21.18 -3.68 9.94
CA SER A 213 -20.85 -3.17 11.28
C SER A 213 -20.04 -4.13 12.13
N ARG A 214 -20.10 -5.45 11.88
CA ARG A 214 -19.29 -6.47 12.58
C ARG A 214 -17.81 -6.39 12.24
N GLN A 215 -17.46 -5.72 11.15
CA GLN A 215 -16.08 -5.48 10.73
C GLN A 215 -15.44 -4.35 11.52
N VAL A 216 -16.21 -3.42 12.10
CA VAL A 216 -15.69 -2.27 12.85
C VAL A 216 -15.68 -2.58 14.35
N ARG A 217 -14.51 -2.57 14.97
CA ARG A 217 -14.35 -2.89 16.40
C ARG A 217 -13.46 -1.90 17.11
N VAL A 218 -13.78 -1.59 18.36
CA VAL A 218 -12.90 -0.81 19.23
C VAL A 218 -11.70 -1.67 19.63
N MET A 219 -10.49 -1.18 19.36
CA MET A 219 -9.24 -1.85 19.75
C MET A 219 -8.64 -1.26 21.03
N ASN A 220 -8.66 0.06 21.15
CA ASN A 220 -8.13 0.77 22.31
C ASN A 220 -8.88 2.08 22.52
N VAL A 221 -9.03 2.49 23.79
CA VAL A 221 -9.61 3.76 24.17
C VAL A 221 -8.72 4.42 25.22
N THR A 222 -8.33 5.66 24.97
CA THR A 222 -7.52 6.45 25.90
C THR A 222 -8.24 7.76 26.21
N SER A 223 -8.43 8.06 27.50
CA SER A 223 -9.02 9.32 27.94
C SER A 223 -7.93 10.40 27.97
N GLN A 224 -8.18 11.55 27.35
CA GLN A 224 -7.25 12.68 27.30
C GLN A 224 -7.98 13.97 27.66
N GLY A 225 -7.98 14.31 28.95
CA GLY A 225 -8.70 15.49 29.46
C GLY A 225 -10.21 15.41 29.14
N ASN A 226 -10.71 16.37 28.36
CA ASN A 226 -12.11 16.44 27.93
C ASN A 226 -12.41 15.65 26.64
N SER A 227 -11.40 14.98 26.07
CA SER A 227 -11.50 14.22 24.83
C SER A 227 -11.19 12.74 25.03
N THR A 228 -11.67 11.92 24.11
CA THR A 228 -11.40 10.49 24.06
C THR A 228 -10.73 10.16 22.75
N LEU A 229 -9.57 9.51 22.82
CA LEU A 229 -8.88 8.92 21.69
C LEU A 229 -9.34 7.46 21.53
N ILE A 230 -9.89 7.11 20.37
CA ILE A 230 -10.33 5.75 20.05
C ILE A 230 -9.53 5.24 18.87
N ARG A 231 -8.96 4.03 19.03
CA ARG A 231 -8.43 3.24 17.93
C ARG A 231 -9.48 2.24 17.48
N TRP A 232 -9.96 2.41 16.25
CA TRP A 232 -10.85 1.49 15.56
C TRP A 232 -10.06 0.49 14.74
N GLY A 233 -10.51 -0.76 14.72
CA GLY A 233 -10.02 -1.81 13.85
C GLY A 233 -11.11 -2.21 12.86
N ILE A 234 -10.77 -2.20 11.58
CA ILE A 234 -11.62 -2.62 10.47
C ILE A 234 -11.09 -3.97 9.98
N PHE A 235 -11.88 -5.02 10.24
CA PHE A 235 -11.54 -6.41 9.97
C PHE A 235 -12.17 -6.90 8.65
N PRO A 236 -11.65 -7.98 8.06
CA PRO A 236 -12.26 -8.62 6.89
C PRO A 236 -13.69 -9.11 7.14
N ALA A 237 -14.46 -9.29 6.07
CA ALA A 237 -15.85 -9.75 6.14
C ALA A 237 -15.93 -11.27 6.36
N GLY A 238 -16.81 -11.72 7.26
CA GLY A 238 -17.06 -13.15 7.49
C GLY A 238 -15.88 -13.91 8.11
N PRO A 239 -15.67 -15.20 7.79
CA PRO A 239 -14.58 -16.02 8.33
C PRO A 239 -13.23 -15.77 7.62
N SER A 240 -13.19 -14.82 6.67
CA SER A 240 -11.96 -14.50 5.95
C SER A 240 -10.93 -13.88 6.89
N ASN A 241 -9.67 -14.26 6.70
CA ASN A 241 -8.55 -13.66 7.42
C ASN A 241 -7.97 -12.45 6.68
N SER A 242 -8.37 -12.23 5.42
CA SER A 242 -7.92 -11.14 4.55
C SER A 242 -9.08 -10.40 3.90
N MET A 243 -8.90 -9.10 3.69
CA MET A 243 -9.70 -8.32 2.74
C MET A 243 -8.90 -8.09 1.46
N THR A 244 -9.60 -8.02 0.33
CA THR A 244 -8.98 -7.74 -0.97
C THR A 244 -8.38 -6.33 -0.99
N ASN A 245 -7.38 -6.13 -1.86
CA ASN A 245 -6.80 -4.81 -2.07
C ASN A 245 -7.88 -3.79 -2.51
N THR A 246 -8.84 -4.22 -3.33
CA THR A 246 -9.96 -3.39 -3.79
C THR A 246 -10.83 -2.92 -2.62
N THR A 247 -11.19 -3.83 -1.70
CA THR A 247 -11.96 -3.50 -0.50
C THR A 247 -11.17 -2.56 0.42
N ALA A 248 -9.88 -2.85 0.66
CA ALA A 248 -9.03 -2.02 1.50
C ALA A 248 -8.87 -0.60 0.93
N MET A 249 -8.66 -0.47 -0.38
CA MET A 249 -8.54 0.82 -1.05
C MET A 249 -9.86 1.60 -1.05
N GLY A 250 -11.00 0.93 -1.20
CA GLY A 250 -12.32 1.56 -1.05
C GLY A 250 -12.52 2.17 0.35
N ILE A 251 -12.15 1.44 1.39
CA ILE A 251 -12.20 1.93 2.79
C ILE A 251 -11.27 3.14 2.98
N ILE A 252 -10.02 3.05 2.53
CA ILE A 252 -9.02 4.14 2.65
C ILE A 252 -9.48 5.39 1.88
N TYR A 253 -10.05 5.21 0.70
CA TYR A 253 -10.60 6.30 -0.10
C TYR A 253 -11.69 7.07 0.67
N ARG A 254 -12.64 6.37 1.28
CA ARG A 254 -13.72 6.97 2.08
C ARG A 254 -13.19 7.68 3.34
N LEU A 255 -12.17 7.12 4.00
CA LEU A 255 -11.50 7.76 5.14
C LEU A 255 -10.76 9.06 4.77
N THR A 256 -10.19 9.13 3.56
CA THR A 256 -9.32 10.25 3.14
C THR A 256 -10.07 11.41 2.48
N GLN A 257 -11.26 11.19 1.93
CA GLN A 257 -12.07 12.23 1.25
C GLN A 257 -12.95 13.07 2.20
N HIS A 258 -12.75 13.00 3.52
CA HIS A 258 -13.58 13.69 4.52
C HIS A 258 -15.09 13.37 4.42
N HIS A 259 -15.46 12.24 3.82
CA HIS A 259 -16.86 11.81 3.73
C HIS A 259 -17.39 11.23 5.02
N VAL A 260 -16.50 10.85 5.96
CA VAL A 260 -16.96 10.34 7.25
C VAL A 260 -17.63 11.43 8.07
N GLN A 261 -18.93 11.65 7.83
CA GLN A 261 -19.81 12.57 8.54
C GLN A 261 -20.48 11.79 9.67
N LEU A 262 -19.89 11.89 10.85
CA LEU A 262 -20.54 11.40 12.06
C LEU A 262 -21.61 12.42 12.48
N PRO A 263 -22.76 11.97 13.02
CA PRO A 263 -23.85 12.85 13.37
C PRO A 263 -23.40 13.91 14.40
N GLU A 264 -23.97 15.11 14.27
CA GLU A 264 -23.56 16.31 15.03
C GLU A 264 -23.72 16.16 16.55
N ASN A 265 -24.48 15.16 17.01
CA ASN A 265 -24.68 14.83 18.42
C ASN A 265 -23.42 14.26 19.11
N LEU A 266 -22.40 13.83 18.37
CA LEU A 266 -21.15 13.25 18.88
C LEU A 266 -20.08 14.30 19.25
N GLY A 267 -20.39 15.59 19.12
CA GLY A 267 -19.41 16.66 19.29
C GLY A 267 -18.40 16.73 18.15
N SER A 268 -17.41 17.63 18.27
CA SER A 268 -16.32 17.73 17.30
C SER A 268 -15.42 16.50 17.36
N TYR A 269 -15.16 15.88 16.21
CA TYR A 269 -14.20 14.76 16.06
C TYR A 269 -13.11 15.10 15.04
N GLN A 270 -11.99 14.42 15.15
CA GLN A 270 -10.87 14.53 14.21
C GLN A 270 -10.28 13.14 13.94
N LEU A 271 -10.10 12.83 12.66
CA LEU A 271 -9.32 11.67 12.22
C LEU A 271 -7.83 12.03 12.34
N LEU A 272 -7.06 11.25 13.10
CA LEU A 272 -5.66 11.56 13.40
C LEU A 272 -4.71 10.79 12.50
N GLU A 273 -4.85 9.46 12.46
CA GLU A 273 -3.95 8.57 11.73
C GLU A 273 -4.71 7.31 11.29
N TRP A 274 -4.31 6.72 10.18
CA TRP A 274 -4.76 5.39 9.78
C TRP A 274 -3.57 4.56 9.31
N ASN A 275 -3.65 3.25 9.48
CA ASN A 275 -2.59 2.33 9.07
C ASN A 275 -3.17 1.01 8.55
N VAL A 276 -2.49 0.42 7.58
CA VAL A 276 -2.85 -0.88 6.99
C VAL A 276 -1.87 -1.92 7.50
N GLN A 277 -2.37 -2.93 8.19
CA GLN A 277 -1.56 -4.06 8.62
C GLN A 277 -1.72 -5.21 7.61
N PRO A 278 -0.64 -5.61 6.92
CA PRO A 278 -0.67 -6.78 6.06
C PRO A 278 -0.92 -8.04 6.89
N LEU A 279 -1.54 -9.04 6.28
CA LEU A 279 -1.75 -10.34 6.91
C LEU A 279 -0.40 -10.95 7.26
N SER A 280 -0.10 -10.95 8.55
CA SER A 280 1.19 -11.42 9.03
C SER A 280 1.27 -12.94 8.84
N LYS A 281 2.17 -13.40 7.95
CA LYS A 281 2.59 -14.83 7.84
C LYS A 281 3.12 -15.42 9.16
N ARG A 282 3.26 -14.62 10.22
CA ARG A 282 3.73 -15.00 11.55
C ARG A 282 2.77 -15.96 12.28
N SER A 283 1.47 -16.02 11.92
CA SER A 283 0.55 -17.01 12.52
C SER A 283 0.90 -18.43 12.06
N TRP A 284 1.10 -18.64 10.76
CA TRP A 284 1.41 -19.97 10.21
C TRP A 284 2.65 -20.58 10.84
N PHE A 285 3.74 -19.81 10.96
CA PHE A 285 4.96 -20.28 11.63
C PHE A 285 4.71 -20.62 13.10
N ARG A 286 3.97 -19.79 13.83
CA ARG A 286 3.69 -20.05 15.25
C ARG A 286 2.82 -21.30 15.45
N ASP A 287 1.87 -21.54 14.55
CA ASP A 287 0.95 -22.68 14.60
C ASP A 287 1.63 -24.00 14.21
N HIS A 288 2.69 -23.97 13.38
CA HIS A 288 3.40 -25.17 12.91
C HIS A 288 4.75 -25.43 13.60
N VAL A 289 5.30 -24.48 14.36
CA VAL A 289 6.60 -24.66 15.07
C VAL A 289 6.56 -25.82 16.05
N VAL A 290 5.47 -26.00 16.79
CA VAL A 290 5.35 -27.12 17.74
C VAL A 290 5.36 -28.47 17.01
N SER A 291 4.63 -28.58 15.89
CA SER A 291 4.59 -29.78 15.04
C SER A 291 5.95 -30.07 14.40
N ILE A 292 6.68 -29.04 13.96
CA ILE A 292 8.04 -29.18 13.41
C ILE A 292 9.01 -29.65 14.51
N LEU A 293 8.94 -29.09 15.72
CA LEU A 293 9.78 -29.50 16.86
C LEU A 293 9.51 -30.96 17.27
N LEU A 294 8.25 -31.39 17.29
CA LEU A 294 7.86 -32.79 17.52
C LEU A 294 8.40 -33.72 16.44
N GLY A 295 8.33 -33.31 15.17
CA GLY A 295 8.89 -34.06 14.04
C GLY A 295 10.41 -34.23 14.16
N ILE A 296 11.13 -33.16 14.50
CA ILE A 296 12.59 -33.20 14.71
C ILE A 296 12.93 -34.13 15.88
N LEU A 297 12.20 -34.05 17.00
CA LEU A 297 12.42 -34.91 18.17
C LEU A 297 12.26 -36.40 17.83
N LEU A 298 11.23 -36.76 17.04
CA LEU A 298 11.01 -38.13 16.58
C LEU A 298 12.18 -38.64 15.72
N VAL A 299 12.68 -37.81 14.79
CA VAL A 299 13.84 -38.17 13.95
C VAL A 299 15.10 -38.37 14.79
N VAL A 300 15.34 -37.51 15.78
CA VAL A 300 16.47 -37.65 16.71
C VAL A 300 16.36 -38.95 17.53
N LEU A 301 15.16 -39.28 18.02
CA LEU A 301 14.95 -40.53 18.77
C LEU A 301 15.17 -41.78 17.89
N LEU A 302 14.65 -41.77 16.66
CA LEU A 302 14.85 -42.87 15.72
C LEU A 302 16.33 -43.05 15.36
N THR A 303 17.05 -41.96 15.08
CA THR A 303 18.48 -42.01 14.77
C THR A 303 19.33 -42.50 15.95
N LEU A 304 19.04 -42.05 17.18
CA LEU A 304 19.71 -42.53 18.39
C LEU A 304 19.42 -44.02 18.65
N SER A 305 18.19 -44.48 18.43
CA SER A 305 17.83 -45.89 18.58
C SER A 305 18.57 -46.77 17.57
N ALA A 306 18.66 -46.34 16.31
CA ALA A 306 19.41 -47.04 15.27
C ALA A 306 20.91 -47.12 15.62
N LEU A 307 21.48 -46.04 16.14
CA LEU A 307 22.87 -45.98 16.63
C LEU A 307 23.11 -46.95 17.79
N LEU A 308 22.19 -47.01 18.76
CA LEU A 308 22.23 -47.96 19.88
C LEU A 308 22.19 -49.42 19.40
N VAL A 309 21.29 -49.73 18.46
CA VAL A 309 21.21 -51.07 17.84
C VAL A 309 22.54 -51.41 17.16
N LEU A 310 23.12 -50.47 16.41
CA LEU A 310 24.40 -50.66 15.71
C LEU A 310 25.56 -50.91 16.69
N ILE A 311 25.59 -50.21 17.82
CA ILE A 311 26.60 -50.39 18.88
C ILE A 311 26.44 -51.76 19.55
N VAL A 312 25.20 -52.16 19.89
CA VAL A 312 24.92 -53.48 20.48
C VAL A 312 25.29 -54.60 19.50
N TRP A 313 24.95 -54.43 18.22
CA TRP A 313 25.28 -55.40 17.17
C TRP A 313 26.79 -55.53 16.99
N ARG A 314 27.53 -54.40 16.97
CA ARG A 314 29.01 -54.40 16.94
C ARG A 314 29.63 -55.05 18.19
N LYS A 315 29.06 -54.85 19.38
CA LYS A 315 29.53 -55.51 20.62
C LYS A 315 29.26 -57.00 20.61
N LYS A 316 28.09 -57.43 20.10
CA LYS A 316 27.70 -58.85 20.01
C LYS A 316 28.59 -59.63 19.03
N PHE A 317 28.95 -59.03 17.89
CA PHE A 317 29.79 -59.68 16.89
C PHE A 317 31.30 -59.53 17.10
N ARG A 318 31.75 -58.63 18.00
CA ARG A 318 33.17 -58.60 18.44
C ARG A 318 33.57 -59.78 19.33
N GLY A 319 32.62 -60.56 19.85
CA GLY A 319 32.88 -61.72 20.70
C GLY A 319 33.07 -63.06 19.99
N GLN A 320 32.99 -63.13 18.66
CA GLN A 320 32.99 -64.40 17.90
C GLN A 320 34.15 -64.59 16.91
N ALA A 321 35.20 -63.76 16.96
CA ALA A 321 36.36 -63.92 16.09
C ALA A 321 37.62 -64.33 16.86
N ALA A 322 37.72 -65.60 17.25
CA ALA A 322 39.00 -66.28 17.49
C ALA A 322 38.82 -67.80 17.50
N TYR A 323 38.86 -68.42 16.32
CA TYR A 323 39.32 -69.81 16.21
C TYR A 323 40.41 -69.85 15.14
N ARG A 324 41.63 -70.16 15.56
CA ARG A 324 42.84 -70.21 14.72
C ARG A 324 43.24 -71.70 14.66
N PRO A 325 43.29 -72.34 13.48
CA PRO A 325 43.83 -73.69 13.38
C PRO A 325 45.36 -73.64 13.53
N VAL A 326 45.91 -74.59 14.28
CA VAL A 326 47.34 -74.84 14.39
C VAL A 326 47.76 -75.56 13.11
N ASP A 327 48.52 -74.86 12.24
CA ASP A 327 49.41 -75.37 11.18
C ASP A 327 49.50 -74.38 10.00
N SER A 328 50.11 -73.22 10.24
CA SER A 328 50.60 -72.40 9.12
C SER A 328 52.08 -72.11 9.32
N ALA A 329 52.86 -72.65 8.37
CA ALA A 329 54.30 -72.70 8.37
C ALA A 329 54.94 -71.31 8.37
N VAL A 330 56.05 -71.18 9.10
CA VAL A 330 56.97 -70.04 9.06
C VAL A 330 58.03 -70.31 8.00
N PRO A 331 58.25 -69.43 7.01
CA PRO A 331 59.48 -69.46 6.22
C PRO A 331 60.52 -68.51 6.79
N GLU A 332 61.71 -69.08 6.89
CA GLU A 332 63.00 -68.59 7.33
C GLU A 332 63.48 -67.20 6.88
N GLN A 333 64.40 -66.75 7.70
CA GLN A 333 65.15 -65.51 7.71
C GLN A 333 66.42 -65.66 6.86
N GLU A 334 66.56 -64.82 5.84
CA GLU A 334 67.82 -64.66 5.08
C GLU A 334 68.58 -63.42 5.57
N LEU A 335 69.89 -63.57 5.70
CA LEU A 335 70.80 -62.75 6.49
C LEU A 335 71.78 -61.97 5.58
N GLN A 336 71.87 -60.64 5.78
CA GLN A 336 73.07 -59.75 5.65
C GLN A 336 73.79 -59.65 4.28
N PRO A 337 74.78 -58.73 4.05
CA PRO A 337 75.53 -57.79 4.92
C PRO A 337 75.57 -56.33 4.36
N LEU A 338 76.22 -55.29 4.90
CA LEU A 338 77.37 -55.12 5.82
C LEU A 338 77.19 -53.81 6.61
#